data_AF-A0A359M8R4-F1
#
_entry.id   AF-A0A359M8R4-F1
#
_cell.length_a   1.000
_cell.length_b   1.000
_cell.length_c   1.000
_cell.angle_alpha   90.00
_cell.angle_beta   90.00
_cell.angle_gamma   90.00
#
_symmetry.space_group_name_H-M   'P 1'
#
loop_
_entity.id
_entity.type
_entity.pdbx_description
1 polymer ?
#
loop_
_entity_poly.entity_id
_entity_poly.type
_entity_poly.pdbx_seq_one_letter_code
_entity_poly.pdbx_strand_id
1 'polypeptide(L)'
;MDVIYHLSNSIAHFNKTYLKKGLDNIENEMNQMINKPESFIFMMKDYIINPSEEKLKTLLSVTEEYVCQKNEEEQPDLAGFYEEFKSRYNKIYGETDQVKRHMFIHAITKEIKSFFGSSASKFPTIGSASTDMEIKAHEDFLVGILKKKKIPILSFSSAEEFEAYLKHKHN
;
A
#
# COMPACT_ATOMS: atom_id res chain seq x y z
N MET A 1 8.10 -15.38 18.03
CA MET A 1 6.71 -15.88 18.04
C MET A 1 5.79 -15.01 17.20
N ASP A 2 5.87 -13.67 17.30
CA ASP A 2 5.03 -12.74 16.53
C ASP A 2 5.21 -12.82 15.01
N VAL A 3 6.42 -13.16 14.55
CA VAL A 3 6.74 -13.17 13.12
C VAL A 3 5.91 -14.20 12.35
N ILE A 4 5.75 -15.42 12.88
CA ILE A 4 4.92 -16.45 12.23
C ILE A 4 3.45 -16.03 12.17
N TYR A 5 2.96 -15.40 13.23
CA TYR A 5 1.61 -14.88 13.28
C TYR A 5 1.39 -13.77 12.22
N HIS A 6 2.36 -12.86 12.06
CA HIS A 6 2.28 -11.80 11.05
C HIS A 6 2.35 -12.35 9.62
N LEU A 7 3.27 -13.27 9.32
CA LEU A 7 3.39 -13.86 7.98
C LEU A 7 2.14 -14.67 7.60
N SER A 8 1.61 -15.44 8.54
CA SER A 8 0.38 -16.22 8.32
C SER A 8 -0.85 -15.32 8.16
N ASN A 9 -0.92 -14.19 8.89
CA ASN A 9 -1.97 -13.20 8.71
C ASN A 9 -1.85 -12.47 7.37
N SER A 10 -0.64 -12.23 6.87
CA SER A 10 -0.47 -11.70 5.51
C SER A 10 -1.09 -12.66 4.51
N ILE A 11 -0.79 -13.96 4.55
CA ILE A 11 -1.41 -14.94 3.64
C ILE A 11 -2.94 -15.01 3.83
N ALA A 12 -3.42 -14.98 5.08
CA ALA A 12 -4.85 -14.96 5.39
C ALA A 12 -5.57 -13.74 4.80
N HIS A 13 -4.99 -12.55 4.96
CA HIS A 13 -5.52 -11.31 4.42
C HIS A 13 -5.64 -11.38 2.89
N PHE A 14 -4.64 -11.96 2.23
CA PHE A 14 -4.64 -12.19 0.78
C PHE A 14 -5.69 -13.21 0.32
N ASN A 15 -6.17 -14.07 1.22
CA ASN A 15 -7.33 -14.94 1.01
C ASN A 15 -8.67 -14.30 1.42
N LYS A 16 -8.69 -12.98 1.71
CA LYS A 16 -9.85 -12.24 2.22
C LYS A 16 -10.45 -12.86 3.49
N THR A 17 -9.60 -13.47 4.31
CA THR A 17 -9.97 -14.10 5.58
C THR A 17 -9.07 -13.57 6.70
N TYR A 18 -9.42 -13.90 7.94
CA TYR A 18 -8.66 -13.56 9.13
C TYR A 18 -8.48 -14.79 9.99
N LEU A 19 -7.26 -14.96 10.53
CA LEU A 19 -6.99 -16.03 11.48
C LEU A 19 -7.70 -15.72 12.80
N LYS A 20 -8.53 -16.65 13.28
CA LYS A 20 -9.45 -16.44 14.40
C LYS A 20 -8.84 -16.81 15.74
N LYS A 21 -7.90 -17.75 15.80
CA LYS A 21 -7.45 -18.38 17.07
C LYS A 21 -5.95 -18.34 17.37
N GLY A 22 -5.20 -17.39 16.80
CA GLY A 22 -3.76 -17.28 17.08
C GLY A 22 -2.97 -18.49 16.55
N LEU A 23 -1.78 -18.74 17.12
CA LEU A 23 -0.83 -19.74 16.63
C LEU A 23 -1.34 -21.19 16.76
N ASP A 24 -2.12 -21.50 17.78
CA ASP A 24 -2.52 -22.88 18.14
C ASP A 24 -3.36 -23.59 17.09
N ASN A 25 -3.99 -22.83 16.18
CA ASN A 25 -4.84 -23.36 15.13
C ASN A 25 -4.44 -22.87 13.72
N ILE A 26 -3.28 -22.21 13.61
CA ILE A 26 -2.85 -21.51 12.40
C ILE A 26 -2.68 -22.47 11.21
N GLU A 27 -2.20 -23.68 11.47
CA GLU A 27 -2.06 -24.73 10.46
C GLU A 27 -3.41 -25.15 9.90
N ASN A 28 -4.38 -25.44 10.77
CA ASN A 28 -5.73 -25.85 10.34
C ASN A 28 -6.44 -24.75 9.57
N GLU A 29 -6.30 -23.50 10.02
CA GLU A 29 -6.90 -22.34 9.37
C GLU A 29 -6.26 -22.05 8.01
N MET A 30 -4.93 -22.17 7.88
CA MET A 30 -4.26 -22.05 6.57
C MET A 30 -4.55 -23.22 5.64
N ASN A 31 -4.71 -24.45 6.17
CA ASN A 31 -5.08 -25.59 5.35
C ASN A 31 -6.45 -25.41 4.66
N GLN A 32 -7.36 -24.67 5.28
CA GLN A 32 -8.68 -24.31 4.72
C GLN A 32 -8.63 -23.21 3.66
N MET A 33 -7.51 -22.50 3.51
CA MET A 33 -7.36 -21.44 2.50
C MET A 33 -7.21 -22.05 1.10
N ILE A 34 -7.93 -21.45 0.14
CA ILE A 34 -7.94 -21.87 -1.27
C ILE A 34 -6.55 -21.64 -1.89
N ASN A 35 -5.91 -20.51 -1.60
CA ASN A 35 -4.61 -20.16 -2.14
C ASN A 35 -3.60 -20.01 -1.01
N LYS A 36 -2.49 -20.74 -1.04
CA LYS A 36 -1.36 -20.57 -0.13
C LYS A 36 -0.09 -21.12 -0.79
N PRO A 37 1.11 -20.66 -0.42
CA PRO A 37 2.34 -21.26 -0.93
C PRO A 37 2.42 -22.72 -0.45
N GLU A 38 2.67 -23.66 -1.36
CA GLU A 38 2.60 -25.11 -1.12
C GLU A 38 3.46 -25.58 0.06
N SER A 39 4.62 -24.95 0.25
CA SER A 39 5.61 -25.30 1.27
C SER A 39 5.57 -24.43 2.52
N PHE A 40 4.67 -23.44 2.60
CA PHE A 40 4.68 -22.44 3.67
C PHE A 40 4.46 -23.05 5.07
N ILE A 41 3.51 -23.99 5.21
CA ILE A 41 3.23 -24.66 6.49
C ILE A 41 4.44 -25.45 6.96
N PHE A 42 5.13 -26.13 6.05
CA PHE A 42 6.32 -26.91 6.36
C PHE A 42 7.47 -26.00 6.82
N MET A 43 7.73 -24.92 6.08
CA MET A 43 8.76 -23.93 6.44
C MET A 43 8.47 -23.26 7.79
N MET A 44 7.21 -22.96 8.07
CA MET A 44 6.77 -22.40 9.35
C MET A 44 7.06 -23.36 10.51
N LYS A 45 6.69 -24.64 10.37
CA LYS A 45 6.96 -25.67 11.39
C LYS A 45 8.45 -25.85 11.62
N ASP A 46 9.23 -25.92 10.54
CA ASP A 46 10.68 -26.06 10.61
C ASP A 46 11.34 -24.85 11.31
N TYR A 47 10.84 -23.63 11.09
CA TYR A 47 11.30 -22.43 11.79
C TYR A 47 10.90 -22.39 13.27
N ILE A 48 9.69 -22.84 13.63
CA ILE A 48 9.24 -22.91 15.03
C ILE A 48 10.13 -23.88 15.82
N ILE A 49 10.46 -25.02 15.24
CA ILE A 49 11.27 -26.07 15.88
C ILE A 49 12.75 -25.67 15.92
N ASN A 50 13.27 -25.06 14.85
CA ASN A 50 14.67 -24.71 14.72
C ASN A 50 14.82 -23.32 14.06
N PRO A 51 14.73 -22.24 14.84
CA PRO A 51 14.73 -20.88 14.32
C PRO A 51 16.13 -20.48 13.85
N SER A 52 16.22 -20.01 12.60
CA SER A 52 17.43 -19.40 12.05
C SER A 52 17.07 -18.18 11.20
N GLU A 53 18.03 -17.27 11.05
CA GLU A 53 17.86 -16.07 10.22
C GLU A 53 17.63 -16.42 8.74
N GLU A 54 18.31 -17.46 8.25
CA GLU A 54 18.14 -17.96 6.88
C GLU A 54 16.72 -18.47 6.64
N LYS A 55 16.17 -19.27 7.56
CA LYS A 55 14.80 -19.78 7.46
C LYS A 55 13.77 -18.67 7.54
N LEU A 56 14.02 -17.65 8.36
CA LEU A 56 13.17 -16.47 8.43
C LEU A 56 13.20 -15.70 7.09
N LYS A 57 14.37 -15.49 6.49
CA LYS A 57 14.50 -14.86 5.17
C LYS A 57 13.75 -15.63 4.09
N THR A 58 13.84 -16.96 4.10
CA THR A 58 13.08 -17.82 3.18
C THR A 58 11.57 -17.67 3.37
N LEU A 59 11.09 -17.68 4.63
CA LEU A 59 9.67 -17.47 4.94
C LEU A 59 9.16 -16.09 4.50
N LEU A 60 9.98 -15.05 4.67
CA LEU A 60 9.68 -13.70 4.19
C LEU A 60 9.59 -13.67 2.66
N SER A 61 10.60 -14.19 1.95
CA SER A 61 10.64 -14.22 0.48
C SER A 61 9.43 -14.94 -0.11
N VAL A 62 9.09 -16.12 0.43
CA VAL A 62 7.92 -16.89 -0.04
C VAL A 62 6.61 -16.16 0.22
N THR A 63 6.50 -15.47 1.35
CA THR A 63 5.33 -14.64 1.65
C THR A 63 5.24 -13.44 0.70
N GLU A 64 6.35 -12.75 0.47
CA GLU A 64 6.45 -11.61 -0.44
C GLU A 64 6.15 -12.01 -1.88
N GLU A 65 6.71 -13.12 -2.37
CA GLU A 65 6.43 -13.65 -3.71
C GLU A 65 4.95 -13.98 -3.87
N TYR A 66 4.33 -14.64 -2.89
CA TYR A 66 2.90 -14.97 -2.92
C TYR A 66 2.01 -13.72 -2.89
N VAL A 67 2.35 -12.75 -2.04
CA VAL A 67 1.68 -11.46 -1.96
C VAL A 67 1.82 -10.67 -3.27
N CYS A 68 3.00 -10.72 -3.89
CA CYS A 68 3.27 -10.01 -5.14
C CYS A 68 2.68 -10.72 -6.37
N GLN A 69 2.56 -12.04 -6.38
CA GLN A 69 2.01 -12.83 -7.50
C GLN A 69 0.56 -12.45 -7.84
N LYS A 70 -0.24 -12.01 -6.86
CA LYS A 70 -1.62 -11.55 -7.12
C LYS A 70 -1.75 -10.07 -7.46
N ASN A 71 -0.67 -9.30 -7.36
CA ASN A 71 -0.63 -7.89 -7.80
C ASN A 71 -0.43 -7.74 -9.32
N GLU A 72 -0.30 -8.84 -10.07
CA GLU A 72 -0.19 -8.79 -11.53
C GLU A 72 -1.54 -8.66 -12.25
N GLU A 73 -2.68 -8.85 -11.56
CA GLU A 73 -4.02 -8.76 -12.19
C GLU A 73 -4.97 -7.71 -11.60
N GLU A 74 -4.75 -7.21 -10.39
CA GLU A 74 -5.49 -6.05 -9.90
C GLU A 74 -4.74 -4.79 -10.29
N GLN A 75 -5.31 -3.99 -11.20
CA GLN A 75 -4.81 -2.63 -11.41
C GLN A 75 -4.70 -1.98 -10.04
N PRO A 76 -3.50 -1.53 -9.63
CA PRO A 76 -3.36 -0.92 -8.31
C PRO A 76 -4.34 0.25 -8.26
N ASP A 77 -5.13 0.34 -7.19
CA ASP A 77 -6.17 1.35 -7.01
C ASP A 77 -5.54 2.74 -6.98
N LEU A 78 -5.27 3.26 -8.17
CA LEU A 78 -4.63 4.55 -8.41
C LEU A 78 -5.54 5.68 -7.93
N ALA A 79 -6.85 5.44 -7.84
CA ALA A 79 -7.80 6.41 -7.30
C ALA A 79 -7.66 6.49 -5.78
N GLY A 80 -7.66 5.36 -5.07
CA GLY A 80 -7.37 5.30 -3.64
C GLY A 80 -5.99 5.87 -3.29
N PHE A 81 -4.98 5.53 -4.10
CA PHE A 81 -3.63 6.09 -3.98
C PHE A 81 -3.61 7.62 -4.15
N TYR A 82 -4.38 8.17 -5.10
CA TYR A 82 -4.44 9.62 -5.30
C TYR A 82 -5.11 10.37 -4.15
N GLU A 83 -6.20 9.83 -3.59
CA GLU A 83 -6.90 10.45 -2.45
C GLU A 83 -5.99 10.55 -1.21
N GLU A 84 -5.19 9.52 -0.95
CA GLU A 84 -4.19 9.55 0.13
C GLU A 84 -3.11 10.63 -0.10
N PHE A 85 -2.69 10.83 -1.35
CA PHE A 85 -1.72 11.86 -1.72
C PHE A 85 -2.30 13.27 -1.60
N LYS A 86 -3.54 13.48 -2.05
CA LYS A 86 -4.25 14.76 -1.92
C LYS A 86 -4.33 15.23 -0.48
N SER A 87 -4.64 14.31 0.44
CA SER A 87 -4.62 14.59 1.88
C SER A 87 -3.24 15.04 2.38
N ARG A 88 -2.16 14.44 1.86
CA ARG A 88 -0.78 14.79 2.25
C ARG A 88 -0.29 16.09 1.63
N TYR A 89 -0.65 16.39 0.37
CA TYR A 89 -0.37 17.68 -0.23
C TYR A 89 -1.05 18.81 0.56
N ASN A 90 -2.31 18.63 0.95
CA ASN A 90 -3.01 19.61 1.78
C ASN A 90 -2.33 19.84 3.14
N LYS A 91 -1.80 18.78 3.76
CA LYS A 91 -0.99 18.90 4.99
C LYS A 91 0.29 19.68 4.75
N ILE A 92 0.93 19.56 3.59
CA ILE A 92 2.15 20.33 3.26
C ILE A 92 1.83 21.82 3.06
N TYR A 93 0.77 22.15 2.33
CA TYR A 93 0.37 23.54 2.08
C TYR A 93 -0.05 24.30 3.35
N GLY A 94 -0.57 23.58 4.34
CA GLY A 94 -0.96 24.16 5.64
C GLY A 94 0.13 24.13 6.71
N GLU A 95 1.30 23.54 6.45
CA GLU A 95 2.32 23.30 7.48
C GLU A 95 3.45 24.34 7.44
N THR A 96 3.60 25.06 8.55
CA THR A 96 4.65 26.07 8.75
C THR A 96 5.92 25.50 9.38
N ASP A 97 5.83 24.34 10.03
CA ASP A 97 6.98 23.64 10.60
C ASP A 97 7.76 22.90 9.51
N GLN A 98 9.00 23.33 9.27
CA GLN A 98 9.88 22.78 8.24
C GLN A 98 10.20 21.29 8.45
N VAL A 99 10.28 20.80 9.69
CA VAL A 99 10.56 19.40 10.00
C VAL A 99 9.34 18.53 9.66
N LYS A 100 8.13 18.99 10.01
CA LYS A 100 6.90 18.28 9.64
C LYS A 100 6.66 18.29 8.14
N ARG A 101 6.89 19.44 7.49
CA ARG A 101 6.84 19.60 6.03
C ARG A 101 7.78 18.61 5.35
N HIS A 102 9.01 18.46 5.86
CA HIS A 102 9.96 17.47 5.39
C HIS A 102 9.45 16.03 5.54
N MET A 103 8.86 15.67 6.69
CA MET A 103 8.30 14.33 6.90
C MET A 103 7.18 14.00 5.91
N PHE A 104 6.29 14.95 5.62
CA PHE A 104 5.22 14.76 4.63
C PHE A 104 5.78 14.59 3.21
N ILE A 105 6.75 15.40 2.81
CA ILE A 105 7.42 15.28 1.50
C ILE A 105 8.15 13.94 1.37
N HIS A 106 8.80 13.48 2.44
CA HIS A 106 9.47 12.19 2.46
C HIS A 106 8.48 11.03 2.31
N ALA A 107 7.34 11.09 3.00
CA ALA A 107 6.28 10.08 2.92
C ALA A 107 5.69 9.97 1.50
N ILE A 108 5.39 11.11 0.87
CA ILE A 108 4.95 11.20 -0.54
C ILE A 108 5.98 10.55 -1.48
N THR A 109 7.26 10.91 -1.32
CA THR A 109 8.34 10.38 -2.16
C THR A 109 8.48 8.86 -2.03
N LYS A 110 8.37 8.34 -0.81
CA LYS A 110 8.47 6.90 -0.52
C LYS A 110 7.32 6.13 -1.14
N GLU A 111 6.10 6.64 -1.04
CA GLU A 111 4.92 5.99 -1.61
C GLU A 111 4.90 6.02 -3.13
N ILE A 112 5.33 7.11 -3.78
CA ILE A 112 5.48 7.13 -5.23
C ILE A 112 6.50 6.09 -5.70
N LYS A 113 7.63 5.95 -5.00
CA LYS A 113 8.61 4.89 -5.31
C LYS A 113 8.02 3.51 -5.13
N SER A 114 7.24 3.29 -4.07
CA SER A 114 6.56 2.02 -3.82
C SER A 114 5.53 1.70 -4.91
N PHE A 115 4.79 2.71 -5.38
CA PHE A 115 3.64 2.51 -6.26
C PHE A 115 4.00 2.53 -7.75
N PHE A 116 4.91 3.41 -8.16
CA PHE A 116 5.36 3.54 -9.55
C PHE A 116 6.67 2.84 -9.85
N GLY A 117 7.35 2.28 -8.83
CA GLY A 117 8.60 1.55 -8.99
C GLY A 117 9.65 2.35 -9.77
N SER A 118 10.17 1.76 -10.85
CA SER A 118 11.14 2.42 -11.74
C SER A 118 10.61 3.69 -12.42
N SER A 119 9.30 3.82 -12.60
CA SER A 119 8.67 5.01 -13.20
C SER A 119 8.59 6.20 -12.24
N ALA A 120 8.87 6.00 -10.94
CA ALA A 120 8.97 7.07 -9.95
C ALA A 120 10.04 8.11 -10.33
N SER A 121 11.09 7.70 -11.06
CA SER A 121 12.14 8.58 -11.58
C SER A 121 11.65 9.71 -12.50
N LYS A 122 10.43 9.60 -13.04
CA LYS A 122 9.83 10.59 -13.93
C LYS A 122 9.10 11.71 -13.17
N PHE A 123 8.86 11.55 -11.86
CA PHE A 123 8.22 12.57 -11.05
C PHE A 123 9.18 13.75 -10.81
N PRO A 124 8.67 14.99 -10.78
CA PRO A 124 9.46 16.15 -10.36
C PRO A 124 10.09 15.93 -8.98
N THR A 125 11.33 16.36 -8.77
CA THR A 125 11.95 16.22 -7.45
C THR A 125 11.32 17.21 -6.47
N ILE A 126 10.81 16.72 -5.34
CA ILE A 126 10.41 17.58 -4.21
C ILE A 126 11.44 17.41 -3.09
N GLY A 127 12.20 18.47 -2.82
CA GLY A 127 13.17 18.54 -1.73
C GLY A 127 12.54 18.99 -0.41
N SER A 128 13.30 18.89 0.68
CA SER A 128 12.88 19.35 2.01
C SER A 128 12.57 20.85 2.08
N ALA A 129 13.25 21.66 1.27
CA ALA A 129 13.04 23.10 1.15
C ALA A 129 12.13 23.47 -0.03
N SER A 130 11.37 22.51 -0.56
CA SER A 130 10.62 22.77 -1.79
C SER A 130 9.54 23.81 -1.61
N THR A 131 9.41 24.65 -2.62
CA THR A 131 8.38 25.69 -2.70
C THR A 131 7.01 25.07 -2.98
N ASP A 132 5.94 25.78 -2.63
CA ASP A 132 4.58 25.36 -2.95
C ASP A 132 4.36 25.14 -4.45
N MET A 133 5.12 25.86 -5.29
CA MET A 133 5.14 25.71 -6.74
C MET A 133 5.72 24.34 -7.17
N GLU A 134 6.78 23.86 -6.52
CA GLU A 134 7.37 22.54 -6.81
C GLU A 134 6.46 21.41 -6.35
N ILE A 135 5.83 21.57 -5.18
CA ILE A 135 4.83 20.62 -4.67
C ILE A 135 3.63 20.56 -5.63
N LYS A 136 3.20 21.72 -6.16
CA LYS A 136 2.09 21.80 -7.12
C LYS A 136 2.44 21.15 -8.46
N ALA A 137 3.63 21.40 -8.98
CA ALA A 137 4.10 20.75 -10.21
C ALA A 137 4.15 19.22 -10.08
N HIS A 138 4.52 18.72 -8.90
CA HIS A 138 4.54 17.30 -8.60
C HIS A 138 3.12 16.70 -8.48
N GLU A 139 2.20 17.40 -7.82
CA GLU A 139 0.77 17.02 -7.81
C GLU A 139 0.20 16.98 -9.24
N ASP A 140 0.45 18.01 -10.05
CA ASP A 140 -0.07 18.11 -11.41
C ASP A 140 0.49 17.01 -12.32
N PHE A 141 1.73 16.56 -12.08
CA PHE A 141 2.30 15.40 -12.78
C PHE A 141 1.54 14.11 -12.45
N LEU A 142 1.22 13.88 -11.18
CA LEU A 142 0.41 12.73 -10.73
C LEU A 142 -0.99 12.76 -11.38
N VAL A 143 -1.64 13.93 -11.35
CA VAL A 143 -2.93 14.19 -12.01
C VAL A 143 -2.86 13.90 -13.51
N GLY A 144 -1.77 14.28 -14.17
CA GLY A 144 -1.54 14.00 -15.58
C GLY A 144 -1.45 12.50 -15.89
N ILE A 145 -0.81 11.71 -15.03
CA ILE A 145 -0.76 10.24 -15.14
C ILE A 145 -2.17 9.64 -14.99
N LEU A 146 -2.92 10.08 -13.98
CA LEU A 146 -4.28 9.62 -13.71
C LEU A 146 -5.22 9.88 -14.90
N LYS A 147 -5.16 11.09 -15.47
CA LYS A 147 -5.91 11.45 -16.68
C LYS A 147 -5.55 10.59 -17.87
N LYS A 148 -4.24 10.34 -18.12
CA LYS A 148 -3.78 9.46 -19.21
C LYS A 148 -4.30 8.03 -19.06
N LYS A 149 -4.41 7.54 -17.82
CA LYS A 149 -4.97 6.23 -17.50
C LYS A 149 -6.50 6.18 -17.45
N LYS A 150 -7.19 7.29 -17.78
CA LYS A 150 -8.65 7.44 -17.70
C LYS A 150 -9.23 7.13 -16.31
N ILE A 151 -8.46 7.40 -15.27
CA ILE A 151 -8.89 7.18 -13.89
C ILE A 151 -9.68 8.40 -13.45
N PRO A 152 -10.93 8.23 -12.98
CA PRO A 152 -11.74 9.34 -12.53
C PRO A 152 -11.09 10.00 -11.31
N ILE A 153 -10.75 11.28 -11.45
CA ILE A 153 -10.26 12.10 -10.35
C ILE A 153 -11.48 12.80 -9.78
N LEU A 154 -11.85 12.46 -8.56
CA LEU A 154 -12.94 13.13 -7.87
C LEU A 154 -12.43 14.45 -7.28
N SER A 155 -12.67 15.54 -8.00
CA SER A 155 -12.49 16.89 -7.49
C SER A 155 -13.84 17.46 -7.15
N PHE A 156 -14.11 17.65 -5.86
CA PHE A 156 -15.27 18.41 -5.39
C PHE A 156 -14.80 19.80 -5.00
N SER A 157 -15.41 20.80 -5.59
CA SER A 157 -15.20 22.21 -5.30
C SER A 157 -16.02 22.69 -4.10
N SER A 158 -17.06 21.93 -3.71
CA SER A 158 -17.83 22.16 -2.49
C SER A 158 -18.32 20.84 -1.85
N ALA A 159 -18.77 20.93 -0.59
CA ALA A 159 -19.38 19.81 0.12
C ALA A 159 -20.69 19.36 -0.54
N GLU A 160 -21.47 20.28 -1.12
CA GLU A 160 -22.71 19.92 -1.83
C GLU A 160 -22.41 19.06 -3.07
N GLU A 161 -21.31 19.34 -3.77
CA GLU A 161 -20.87 18.59 -4.95
C GLU A 161 -20.49 17.14 -4.59
N PHE A 162 -19.89 16.94 -3.42
CA PHE A 162 -19.58 15.62 -2.87
C PHE A 162 -20.84 14.83 -2.49
N GLU A 163 -21.78 15.48 -1.80
CA GLU A 163 -23.04 14.84 -1.41
C GLU A 163 -23.90 14.43 -2.63
N ALA A 164 -23.89 15.24 -3.69
CA ALA A 164 -24.56 14.90 -4.95
C ALA A 164 -23.96 13.65 -5.61
N TYR A 165 -22.64 13.51 -5.61
CA TYR A 165 -21.95 12.32 -6.12
C TYR A 165 -22.31 11.05 -5.34
N LEU A 166 -22.34 11.11 -4.00
CA LEU A 166 -22.72 9.97 -3.17
C LEU A 166 -24.15 9.49 -3.45
N LYS A 167 -25.09 10.42 -3.64
CA LYS A 167 -26.49 10.11 -3.98
C LYS A 167 -26.65 9.43 -5.34
N HIS A 168 -25.82 9.78 -6.32
CA HIS A 168 -25.87 9.20 -7.66
C HIS A 168 -25.16 7.85 -7.80
N LYS A 169 -24.21 7.51 -6.91
CA LYS A 169 -23.46 6.23 -6.95
C LYS A 169 -24.26 5.04 -6.37
N HIS A 170 -25.34 5.30 -5.64
CA HIS A 170 -26.15 4.31 -4.95
C HIS A 170 -27.53 4.04 -5.59
N ASN A 171 -27.77 4.51 -6.81
CA ASN A 171 -28.90 4.14 -7.68
C ASN A 171 -28.38 3.40 -8.92
#